data_AF-A0A9D0P1F6-F1
#
_entry.id   AF-A0A9D0P1F6-F1
#
_cell.length_a   1.000
_cell.length_b   1.000
_cell.length_c   1.000
_cell.angle_alpha   90.00
_cell.angle_beta   90.00
_cell.angle_gamma   90.00
#
_symmetry.space_group_name_H-M   'P 1'
#
loop_
_entity.id
_entity.type
_entity.pdbx_description
1 polymer ?
#
loop_
_entity_poly.entity_id
_entity_poly.type
_entity_poly.pdbx_seq_one_letter_code
_entity_poly.pdbx_strand_id
1 'polypeptide(L)'
;MKYGIHPSKELVHLFSEKPYQGVNPADSKILIIGNDANYSPEISNHRFFERVLEYHEDGVLFWKNSGRHHPFLLDEYPFDRRKGGVKYHRNFNKLGFGHEFASHFSFVELLNIPTTGNTGSDLTLFYKLLDKRHLKWLEDLILRGNKKFIVVNQTLASLIGKINKKFDILGDLSRILMKKHAPAIVSETPNMVLYNGYSFSYSITNEYIQGLSIKMMRFLENEGLR
;
A
#
# COMPACT_ATOMS: atom_id res chain seq x y z
N MET A 1 -0.48 -21.93 -1.44
CA MET A 1 0.26 -21.20 -2.49
C MET A 1 1.65 -20.87 -1.94
N LYS A 2 2.71 -21.23 -2.67
CA LYS A 2 4.09 -20.94 -2.27
C LYS A 2 4.35 -19.44 -2.42
N TYR A 3 5.14 -18.85 -1.52
CA TYR A 3 5.56 -17.45 -1.65
C TYR A 3 6.64 -17.31 -2.71
N GLY A 4 6.56 -16.24 -3.51
CA GLY A 4 7.55 -15.93 -4.53
C GLY A 4 7.12 -14.81 -5.46
N ILE A 5 8.01 -14.44 -6.39
CA ILE A 5 7.73 -13.45 -7.44
C ILE A 5 6.56 -13.95 -8.29
N HIS A 6 5.66 -13.04 -8.67
CA HIS A 6 4.56 -13.37 -9.56
C HIS A 6 5.07 -13.88 -10.93
N PRO A 7 4.48 -14.94 -11.51
CA PRO A 7 4.99 -15.56 -12.74
C PRO A 7 4.81 -14.70 -14.01
N SER A 8 3.87 -13.75 -14.02
CA SER A 8 3.67 -12.85 -15.15
C SER A 8 4.85 -11.87 -15.32
N LYS A 9 5.60 -12.02 -16.41
CA LYS A 9 6.66 -11.09 -16.80
C LYS A 9 6.14 -9.67 -17.01
N GLU A 10 4.94 -9.54 -17.56
CA GLU A 10 4.28 -8.25 -17.79
C GLU A 10 3.96 -7.55 -16.48
N LEU A 11 3.37 -8.25 -15.50
CA LEU A 11 3.11 -7.66 -14.19
C LEU A 11 4.40 -7.30 -13.45
N VAL A 12 5.44 -8.12 -13.57
CA VAL A 12 6.77 -7.80 -13.02
C VAL A 12 7.35 -6.54 -13.67
N HIS A 13 7.21 -6.39 -14.99
CA HIS A 13 7.67 -5.22 -15.72
C HIS A 13 6.91 -3.95 -15.31
N LEU A 14 5.59 -4.03 -15.12
CA LEU A 14 4.80 -2.89 -14.63
C LEU A 14 5.32 -2.35 -13.29
N PHE A 15 5.62 -3.24 -12.35
CA PHE A 15 6.17 -2.83 -11.05
C PHE A 15 7.64 -2.38 -11.11
N SER A 16 8.43 -2.86 -12.07
CA SER A 16 9.81 -2.36 -12.22
C SER A 16 9.85 -0.92 -12.72
N GLU A 17 8.91 -0.54 -13.59
CA GLU A 17 8.78 0.84 -14.09
C GLU A 17 8.04 1.74 -13.09
N LYS A 18 6.99 1.21 -12.46
CA LYS A 18 6.06 1.94 -11.59
C LYS A 18 5.81 1.13 -10.31
N PRO A 19 6.69 1.20 -9.30
CA PRO A 19 6.61 0.37 -8.09
C PRO A 19 5.56 0.86 -7.08
N TYR A 20 4.42 1.33 -7.58
CA TYR A 20 3.34 1.91 -6.82
C TYR A 20 2.02 1.79 -7.59
N GLN A 21 0.91 1.96 -6.88
CA GLN A 21 -0.43 1.92 -7.45
C GLN A 21 -1.18 3.22 -7.09
N GLY A 22 -2.07 3.68 -7.97
CA GLY A 22 -2.73 5.00 -7.84
C GLY A 22 -1.89 6.14 -8.42
N VAL A 23 -1.94 7.32 -7.81
CA VAL A 23 -1.17 8.50 -8.25
C VAL A 23 0.32 8.33 -7.94
N ASN A 24 1.18 9.08 -8.62
CA ASN A 24 2.60 9.16 -8.29
C ASN A 24 2.77 9.49 -6.79
N PRO A 25 3.52 8.68 -6.03
CA PRO A 25 3.69 8.90 -4.60
C PRO A 25 4.24 10.28 -4.25
N ALA A 26 5.04 10.91 -5.12
CA ALA A 26 5.53 12.27 -4.88
C ALA A 26 4.40 13.31 -4.84
N ASP A 27 3.36 13.10 -5.65
CA ASP A 27 2.21 13.98 -5.83
C ASP A 27 1.04 13.62 -4.91
N SER A 28 1.07 12.44 -4.31
CA SER A 28 0.01 11.98 -3.40
C SER A 28 -0.04 12.81 -2.11
N LYS A 29 -1.22 12.80 -1.49
CA LYS A 29 -1.49 13.45 -0.19
C LYS A 29 -1.72 12.43 0.90
N ILE A 30 -2.24 11.28 0.52
CA ILE A 30 -2.29 10.07 1.33
C ILE A 30 -1.34 9.05 0.72
N LEU A 31 -0.46 8.50 1.56
CA LEU A 31 0.44 7.41 1.20
C LEU A 31 0.13 6.20 2.08
N ILE A 32 -0.25 5.08 1.48
CA ILE A 32 -0.47 3.82 2.19
C ILE A 32 0.72 2.90 1.90
N ILE A 33 1.34 2.37 2.95
CA ILE A 33 2.50 1.49 2.81
C ILE A 33 2.15 0.06 3.21
N GLY A 34 2.45 -0.88 2.32
CA GLY A 34 2.32 -2.31 2.56
C GLY A 34 3.64 -3.07 2.46
N ASN A 35 3.56 -4.40 2.56
CA ASN A 35 4.73 -5.28 2.46
C ASN A 35 5.07 -5.63 1.01
N ASP A 36 4.06 -6.05 0.24
CA ASP A 36 4.18 -6.61 -1.09
C ASP A 36 2.82 -6.62 -1.82
N ALA A 37 2.85 -6.35 -3.12
CA ALA A 37 1.66 -6.37 -3.96
C ALA A 37 1.34 -7.82 -4.37
N ASN A 38 0.36 -8.42 -3.71
CA ASN A 38 0.04 -9.84 -3.85
C ASN A 38 -1.09 -10.08 -4.86
N TYR A 39 -0.79 -10.86 -5.89
CA TYR A 39 -1.74 -11.26 -6.94
C TYR A 39 -1.88 -12.78 -6.99
N SER A 40 -3.03 -13.28 -7.47
CA SER A 40 -3.19 -14.70 -7.78
C SER A 40 -2.31 -15.05 -8.98
N PRO A 41 -1.53 -16.15 -8.94
CA PRO A 41 -0.60 -16.51 -10.00
C PRO A 41 -1.28 -16.76 -11.35
N GLU A 42 -2.57 -17.12 -11.33
CA GLU A 42 -3.37 -17.39 -12.51
C GLU A 42 -3.99 -16.12 -13.11
N ILE A 43 -3.93 -14.96 -12.44
CA ILE A 43 -4.60 -13.72 -12.88
C ILE A 43 -4.20 -13.34 -14.30
N SER A 44 -2.93 -13.51 -14.66
CA SER A 44 -2.38 -13.13 -15.96
C SER A 44 -2.81 -14.03 -17.10
N ASN A 45 -3.38 -15.20 -16.80
CA ASN A 45 -3.89 -16.14 -17.80
C ASN A 45 -5.41 -15.99 -18.00
N HIS A 46 -6.04 -15.04 -17.31
CA HIS A 46 -7.48 -14.81 -17.35
C HIS A 46 -7.78 -13.46 -18.01
N ARG A 47 -8.89 -13.34 -18.76
CA ARG A 47 -9.32 -12.08 -19.39
C ARG A 47 -9.40 -10.88 -18.45
N PHE A 48 -9.65 -11.15 -17.17
CA PHE A 48 -9.68 -10.11 -16.11
C PHE A 48 -8.33 -9.40 -15.94
N PHE A 49 -7.23 -9.97 -16.41
CA PHE A 49 -5.93 -9.31 -16.38
C PHE A 49 -5.95 -7.96 -17.11
N GLU A 50 -6.78 -7.80 -18.15
CA GLU A 50 -6.97 -6.51 -18.83
C GLU A 50 -7.37 -5.39 -17.86
N ARG A 51 -8.19 -5.69 -16.83
CA ARG A 51 -8.54 -4.73 -15.77
C ARG A 51 -7.37 -4.39 -14.87
N VAL A 52 -6.45 -5.34 -14.66
CA VAL A 52 -5.22 -5.12 -13.89
C VAL A 52 -4.27 -4.23 -14.70
N LEU A 53 -4.16 -4.45 -16.01
CA LEU A 53 -3.36 -3.62 -16.90
C LEU A 53 -3.91 -2.18 -16.96
N GLU A 54 -5.23 -2.01 -17.17
CA GLU A 54 -5.93 -0.71 -17.14
C GLU A 54 -5.62 0.05 -15.84
N TYR A 55 -5.66 -0.64 -14.70
CA TYR A 55 -5.36 -0.05 -13.40
C TYR A 55 -3.89 0.37 -13.23
N HIS A 56 -2.94 -0.38 -13.79
CA HIS A 56 -1.52 -0.04 -13.69
C HIS A 56 -1.13 1.09 -14.64
N GLU A 57 -1.76 1.16 -15.82
CA GLU A 57 -1.63 2.27 -16.76
C GLU A 57 -2.01 3.60 -16.08
N ASP A 58 -3.25 3.71 -15.61
CA ASP A 58 -3.72 4.88 -14.85
C ASP A 58 -4.72 4.49 -13.75
N GLY A 59 -4.21 4.28 -12.54
CA GLY A 59 -5.02 3.93 -11.38
C GLY A 59 -5.99 5.02 -10.94
N VAL A 60 -5.72 6.30 -11.26
CA VAL A 60 -6.61 7.42 -10.95
C VAL A 60 -7.80 7.41 -11.91
N LEU A 61 -7.54 7.29 -13.21
CA LEU A 61 -8.58 7.19 -14.23
C LEU A 61 -9.41 5.92 -14.04
N PHE A 62 -8.78 4.78 -13.75
CA PHE A 62 -9.47 3.53 -13.41
C PHE A 62 -10.46 3.73 -12.26
N TRP A 63 -10.03 4.39 -11.16
CA TRP A 63 -10.90 4.62 -10.01
C TRP A 63 -12.04 5.56 -10.37
N LYS A 64 -11.78 6.62 -11.13
CA LYS A 64 -12.82 7.53 -11.64
C LYS A 64 -13.87 6.82 -12.49
N ASN A 65 -13.45 5.96 -13.40
CA ASN A 65 -14.36 5.29 -14.33
C ASN A 65 -15.15 4.14 -13.68
N SER A 66 -14.50 3.37 -12.81
CA SER A 66 -15.12 2.19 -12.18
C SER A 66 -15.84 2.49 -10.87
N GLY A 67 -15.56 3.63 -10.24
CA GLY A 67 -15.99 3.92 -8.87
C GLY A 67 -15.31 3.04 -7.80
N ARG A 68 -14.29 2.25 -8.16
CA ARG A 68 -13.55 1.34 -7.27
C ARG A 68 -12.06 1.64 -7.31
N HIS A 69 -11.39 1.66 -6.16
CA HIS A 69 -9.96 1.97 -6.12
C HIS A 69 -9.03 0.86 -6.63
N HIS A 70 -9.55 -0.36 -6.78
CA HIS A 70 -8.76 -1.50 -7.20
C HIS A 70 -9.62 -2.53 -7.97
N PRO A 71 -9.07 -3.20 -9.01
CA PRO A 71 -9.79 -4.22 -9.79
C PRO A 71 -10.42 -5.32 -8.95
N PHE A 72 -9.80 -5.71 -7.84
CA PHE A 72 -10.30 -6.78 -6.96
C PHE A 72 -11.70 -6.50 -6.36
N LEU A 73 -12.18 -5.26 -6.43
CA LEU A 73 -13.52 -4.89 -5.98
C LEU A 73 -14.59 -4.98 -7.07
N LEU A 74 -14.20 -5.09 -8.35
CA LEU A 74 -15.14 -5.26 -9.45
C LEU A 74 -15.97 -6.53 -9.28
N ASP A 75 -17.20 -6.51 -9.81
CA ASP A 75 -18.13 -7.62 -9.70
C ASP A 75 -17.70 -8.79 -10.60
N GLU A 76 -17.06 -8.50 -11.73
CA GLU A 76 -16.51 -9.50 -12.65
C GLU A 76 -15.17 -10.12 -12.20
N TYR A 77 -14.67 -9.81 -10.99
CA TYR A 77 -13.46 -10.44 -10.45
C TYR A 77 -13.65 -11.97 -10.30
N PRO A 78 -12.82 -12.79 -10.96
CA PRO A 78 -13.14 -14.20 -11.21
C PRO A 78 -12.77 -15.15 -10.06
N PHE A 79 -12.00 -14.71 -9.07
CA PHE A 79 -11.42 -15.58 -8.05
C PHE A 79 -12.13 -15.46 -6.69
N ASP A 80 -11.84 -16.40 -5.77
CA ASP A 80 -12.44 -16.43 -4.43
C ASP A 80 -12.22 -15.10 -3.69
N ARG A 81 -13.32 -14.37 -3.49
CA ARG A 81 -13.35 -13.04 -2.84
C ARG A 81 -13.01 -13.06 -1.35
N ARG A 82 -12.77 -14.25 -0.76
CA ARG A 82 -12.27 -14.43 0.62
C ARG A 82 -10.75 -14.58 0.69
N LYS A 83 -10.07 -14.71 -0.45
CA LYS A 83 -8.62 -14.93 -0.55
C LYS A 83 -7.91 -13.72 -1.19
N GLY A 84 -6.58 -13.72 -1.09
CA GLY A 84 -5.72 -12.68 -1.67
C GLY A 84 -5.98 -11.28 -1.12
N GLY A 85 -5.68 -10.26 -1.92
CA GLY A 85 -5.85 -8.85 -1.55
C GLY A 85 -7.31 -8.39 -1.40
N VAL A 86 -8.32 -9.20 -1.75
CA VAL A 86 -9.72 -8.75 -1.78
C VAL A 86 -10.18 -8.24 -0.40
N LYS A 87 -9.80 -8.92 0.69
CA LYS A 87 -10.13 -8.47 2.06
C LYS A 87 -9.52 -7.11 2.38
N TYR A 88 -8.26 -6.91 1.99
CA TYR A 88 -7.56 -5.63 2.16
C TYR A 88 -8.33 -4.50 1.48
N HIS A 89 -8.65 -4.65 0.19
CA HIS A 89 -9.35 -3.60 -0.55
C HIS A 89 -10.78 -3.39 -0.04
N ARG A 90 -11.50 -4.44 0.39
CA ARG A 90 -12.82 -4.28 1.00
C ARG A 90 -12.78 -3.46 2.28
N ASN A 91 -11.79 -3.70 3.13
CA ASN A 91 -11.62 -2.94 4.37
C ASN A 91 -11.15 -1.50 4.11
N PHE A 92 -10.26 -1.28 3.14
CA PHE A 92 -9.91 0.07 2.69
C PHE A 92 -11.14 0.82 2.17
N ASN A 93 -11.99 0.19 1.36
CA ASN A 93 -13.20 0.82 0.80
C ASN A 93 -14.18 1.29 1.88
N LYS A 94 -14.15 0.71 3.08
CA LYS A 94 -14.98 1.17 4.22
C LYS A 94 -14.53 2.51 4.79
N LEU A 95 -13.34 3.02 4.44
CA LEU A 95 -12.93 4.37 4.79
C LEU A 95 -13.82 5.44 4.13
N GLY A 96 -14.56 5.09 3.09
CA GLY A 96 -15.58 5.97 2.48
C GLY A 96 -15.02 6.98 1.47
N PHE A 97 -13.77 6.82 1.02
CA PHE A 97 -13.22 7.65 -0.05
C PHE A 97 -13.78 7.21 -1.41
N GLY A 98 -14.47 8.12 -2.10
CA GLY A 98 -14.94 7.95 -3.47
C GLY A 98 -13.90 8.33 -4.52
N HIS A 99 -14.32 8.33 -5.79
CA HIS A 99 -13.45 8.63 -6.92
C HIS A 99 -12.92 10.07 -6.94
N GLU A 100 -13.62 11.00 -6.29
CA GLU A 100 -13.22 12.40 -6.13
C GLU A 100 -11.89 12.54 -5.40
N PHE A 101 -11.52 11.55 -4.58
CA PHE A 101 -10.24 11.51 -3.89
C PHE A 101 -9.15 10.72 -4.62
N ALA A 102 -9.44 10.12 -5.79
CA ALA A 102 -8.53 9.18 -6.44
C ALA A 102 -7.12 9.76 -6.69
N SER A 103 -7.04 11.05 -7.03
CA SER A 103 -5.77 11.77 -7.26
C SER A 103 -4.95 12.05 -5.99
N HIS A 104 -5.46 11.71 -4.81
CA HIS A 104 -4.78 11.95 -3.54
C HIS A 104 -4.13 10.71 -2.95
N PHE A 105 -4.43 9.52 -3.47
CA PHE A 105 -3.99 8.25 -2.89
C PHE A 105 -2.89 7.58 -3.72
N SER A 106 -1.84 7.16 -3.04
CA SER A 106 -0.83 6.25 -3.57
C SER A 106 -0.61 5.08 -2.62
N PHE A 107 -0.36 3.92 -3.19
CA PHE A 107 -0.06 2.67 -2.49
C PHE A 107 1.33 2.22 -2.90
N VAL A 108 2.22 2.05 -1.91
CA VAL A 108 3.62 1.66 -2.15
C VAL A 108 3.96 0.50 -1.22
N GLU A 109 4.67 -0.47 -1.74
CA GLU A 109 5.04 -1.68 -0.99
C GLU A 109 6.54 -1.66 -0.66
N LEU A 110 6.98 -2.41 0.36
CA LEU A 110 8.42 -2.58 0.62
C LEU A 110 9.14 -3.29 -0.53
N LEU A 111 8.44 -4.17 -1.25
CA LEU A 111 8.93 -4.77 -2.48
C LEU A 111 8.48 -3.96 -3.70
N ASN A 112 9.40 -3.68 -4.61
CA ASN A 112 9.13 -3.10 -5.92
C ASN A 112 8.77 -4.15 -6.98
N ILE A 113 8.28 -5.32 -6.55
CA ILE A 113 7.91 -6.43 -7.42
C ILE A 113 6.61 -7.09 -6.92
N PRO A 114 5.77 -7.61 -7.82
CA PRO A 114 4.57 -8.32 -7.45
C PRO A 114 4.90 -9.72 -6.96
N THR A 115 4.11 -10.21 -6.02
CA THR A 115 4.30 -11.52 -5.40
C THR A 115 3.06 -12.39 -5.48
N THR A 116 3.26 -13.66 -5.13
CA THR A 116 2.21 -14.65 -4.83
C THR A 116 2.45 -15.18 -3.42
N GLY A 117 1.45 -15.83 -2.82
CA GLY A 117 1.60 -16.44 -1.49
C GLY A 117 1.49 -15.43 -0.34
N ASN A 118 2.05 -15.76 0.82
CA ASN A 118 2.06 -14.88 1.98
C ASN A 118 3.52 -14.60 2.39
N THR A 119 3.90 -13.34 2.52
CA THR A 119 5.25 -12.92 2.96
C THR A 119 5.75 -13.67 4.20
N GLY A 120 4.86 -13.96 5.17
CA GLY A 120 5.20 -14.69 6.39
C GLY A 120 5.56 -16.17 6.19
N SER A 121 5.22 -16.77 5.04
CA SER A 121 5.54 -18.19 4.79
C SER A 121 6.96 -18.44 4.28
N ASP A 122 7.67 -17.41 3.81
CA ASP A 122 9.09 -17.49 3.44
C ASP A 122 9.78 -16.13 3.60
N LEU A 123 10.07 -15.77 4.85
CA LEU A 123 10.77 -14.52 5.18
C LEU A 123 12.20 -14.48 4.62
N THR A 124 12.84 -15.63 4.42
CA THR A 124 14.18 -15.70 3.84
C THR A 124 14.15 -15.21 2.40
N LEU A 125 13.18 -15.69 1.61
CA LEU A 125 12.97 -15.20 0.25
C LEU A 125 12.55 -13.72 0.25
N PHE A 126 11.61 -13.31 1.10
CA PHE A 126 11.22 -11.90 1.22
C PHE A 126 12.43 -10.98 1.39
N TYR A 127 13.33 -11.29 2.32
CA TYR A 127 14.53 -10.48 2.55
C TYR A 127 15.50 -10.48 1.35
N LYS A 128 15.57 -11.56 0.56
CA LYS A 128 16.38 -11.61 -0.66
C LYS A 128 15.81 -10.77 -1.78
N LEU A 129 14.50 -10.52 -1.77
CA LEU A 129 13.80 -9.74 -2.79
C LEU A 129 13.82 -8.23 -2.54
N LEU A 130 14.29 -7.78 -1.37
CA LEU A 130 14.36 -6.34 -1.07
C LEU A 130 15.39 -5.63 -1.96
N ASP A 131 14.97 -4.57 -2.63
CA ASP A 131 15.85 -3.63 -3.31
C ASP A 131 16.21 -2.47 -2.37
N LYS A 132 17.49 -2.33 -2.02
CA LYS A 132 17.97 -1.27 -1.13
C LYS A 132 17.73 0.13 -1.68
N ARG A 133 17.83 0.35 -2.99
CA ARG A 133 17.59 1.66 -3.61
C ARG A 133 16.12 2.03 -3.50
N HIS A 134 15.22 1.08 -3.75
CA HIS A 134 13.78 1.27 -3.57
C HIS A 134 13.44 1.62 -2.12
N LEU A 135 13.99 0.88 -1.15
CA LEU A 135 13.76 1.17 0.26
C LEU A 135 14.29 2.55 0.67
N LYS A 136 15.45 2.97 0.14
CA LYS A 136 15.97 4.30 0.43
C LYS A 136 15.08 5.40 -0.17
N TRP A 137 14.65 5.21 -1.42
CA TRP A 137 13.68 6.10 -2.07
C TRP A 137 12.38 6.20 -1.26
N LEU A 138 11.86 5.08 -0.72
CA LEU A 138 10.66 5.08 0.11
C LEU A 138 10.85 5.85 1.42
N GLU A 139 12.00 5.70 2.10
CA GLU A 139 12.29 6.50 3.30
C GLU A 139 12.36 8.00 2.98
N ASP A 140 13.04 8.38 1.89
CA ASP A 140 13.17 9.77 1.49
C ASP A 140 11.81 10.35 1.06
N LEU A 141 10.98 9.56 0.38
CA LEU A 141 9.61 9.93 0.03
C LEU A 141 8.75 10.27 1.27
N ILE A 142 8.89 9.48 2.34
CA ILE A 142 8.13 9.67 3.58
C ILE A 142 8.66 10.86 4.39
N LEU A 143 9.98 10.95 4.54
CA LEU A 143 10.61 11.89 5.50
C LEU A 143 10.97 13.24 4.89
N ARG A 144 11.14 13.31 3.57
CA ARG A 144 11.63 14.49 2.84
C ARG A 144 10.72 14.92 1.69
N GLY A 145 9.66 14.17 1.42
CA GLY A 145 8.70 14.48 0.36
C GLY A 145 7.76 15.62 0.72
N ASN A 146 6.87 15.93 -0.23
CA ASN A 146 5.77 16.88 -0.01
C ASN A 146 4.86 16.42 1.13
N LYS A 147 4.21 17.39 1.79
CA LYS A 147 3.31 17.14 2.93
C LYS A 147 2.28 16.05 2.65
N LYS A 148 2.29 15.01 3.49
CA LYS A 148 1.47 13.79 3.36
C LYS A 148 0.96 13.26 4.68
N PHE A 149 -0.17 12.58 4.63
CA PHE A 149 -0.63 11.64 5.64
C PHE A 149 -0.21 10.23 5.23
N ILE A 150 0.70 9.62 6.00
CA ILE A 150 1.25 8.29 5.71
C ILE A 150 0.67 7.29 6.69
N VAL A 151 0.18 6.17 6.16
CA VAL A 151 -0.31 5.03 6.94
C VAL A 151 0.64 3.86 6.80
N VAL A 152 1.19 3.42 7.92
CA VAL A 152 1.98 2.20 8.06
C VAL A 152 1.27 1.31 9.06
N ASN A 153 1.11 0.01 8.80
CA ASN A 153 0.50 -0.88 9.79
C ASN A 153 1.54 -1.41 10.80
N GLN A 154 1.10 -1.81 12.00
CA GLN A 154 1.98 -2.27 13.08
C GLN A 154 2.87 -3.47 12.70
N THR A 155 2.35 -4.39 11.89
CA THR A 155 3.12 -5.55 11.43
C THR A 155 4.25 -5.10 10.51
N LEU A 156 3.96 -4.17 9.59
CA LEU A 156 4.95 -3.55 8.72
C LEU A 156 5.96 -2.70 9.51
N ALA A 157 5.53 -1.93 10.51
CA ALA A 157 6.43 -1.17 11.38
C ALA A 157 7.46 -2.09 12.07
N SER A 158 7.00 -3.23 12.61
CA SER A 158 7.87 -4.24 13.18
C SER A 158 8.82 -4.87 12.15
N LEU A 159 8.35 -5.05 10.90
CA LEU A 159 9.16 -5.57 9.80
C LEU A 159 10.25 -4.58 9.36
N ILE A 160 9.91 -3.29 9.25
CA ILE A 160 10.87 -2.20 9.00
C ILE A 160 11.96 -2.20 10.07
N GLY A 161 11.60 -2.37 11.35
CA GLY A 161 12.58 -2.49 12.43
C GLY A 161 13.52 -3.70 12.28
N LYS A 162 13.02 -4.83 11.78
CA LYS A 162 13.85 -6.02 11.50
C LYS A 162 14.74 -5.81 10.27
N ILE A 163 14.23 -5.17 9.22
CA ILE A 163 15.00 -4.81 8.03
C ILE A 163 16.17 -3.91 8.41
N ASN A 164 15.91 -2.86 9.20
CA ASN A 164 16.94 -1.96 9.68
C ASN A 164 18.03 -2.71 10.46
N LYS A 165 17.63 -3.53 11.45
CA LYS A 165 18.60 -4.34 12.22
C LYS A 165 19.45 -5.27 11.36
N LYS A 166 18.91 -5.76 10.24
CA LYS A 166 19.58 -6.75 9.38
C LYS A 166 20.45 -6.11 8.30
N PHE A 167 20.06 -4.94 7.78
CA PHE A 167 20.63 -4.37 6.57
C PHE A 167 21.11 -2.92 6.72
N ASP A 168 20.90 -2.31 7.88
CA ASP A 168 21.23 -0.91 8.18
C ASP A 168 20.61 0.06 7.15
N ILE A 169 19.31 -0.11 6.92
CA ILE A 169 18.50 0.72 6.01
C ILE A 169 17.14 1.00 6.64
N LEU A 170 16.49 2.10 6.24
CA LEU A 170 15.26 2.61 6.88
C LEU A 170 15.48 3.01 8.35
N GLY A 171 16.70 3.44 8.70
CA GLY A 171 17.10 3.68 10.09
C GLY A 171 16.26 4.76 10.78
N ASP A 172 16.02 5.88 10.09
CA ASP A 172 15.24 7.00 10.64
C ASP A 172 13.76 6.65 10.70
N LEU A 173 13.23 6.05 9.64
CA LEU A 173 11.85 5.57 9.61
C LEU A 173 11.57 4.54 10.71
N SER A 174 12.49 3.58 10.89
CA SER A 174 12.42 2.58 11.95
C SER A 174 12.39 3.23 13.33
N ARG A 175 13.28 4.19 13.60
CA ARG A 175 13.34 4.89 14.89
C ARG A 175 12.03 5.62 15.20
N ILE A 176 11.40 6.21 14.19
CA ILE A 176 10.12 6.91 14.36
C ILE A 176 8.98 5.93 14.62
N LEU A 177 8.84 4.89 13.80
CA LEU A 177 7.74 3.93 13.88
C LEU A 177 7.72 3.14 15.20
N MET A 178 8.89 2.92 15.81
CA MET A 178 9.02 2.20 17.08
C MET A 178 8.61 3.04 18.31
N LYS A 179 8.30 4.32 18.17
CA LYS A 179 7.94 5.20 19.30
C LYS A 179 6.60 4.89 19.94
N LYS A 180 5.60 4.48 19.14
CA LYS A 180 4.25 4.19 19.63
C LYS A 180 3.63 3.01 18.89
N HIS A 181 2.86 2.22 19.61
CA HIS A 181 2.08 1.13 19.05
C HIS A 181 0.82 1.64 18.35
N ALA A 182 0.33 0.88 17.38
CA ALA A 182 -0.94 1.14 16.72
C ALA A 182 -2.12 1.03 17.71
N PRO A 183 -3.19 1.85 17.53
CA PRO A 183 -3.34 2.89 16.53
C PRO A 183 -2.85 4.26 17.05
N ALA A 184 -1.86 4.88 16.42
CA ALA A 184 -1.32 6.16 16.90
C ALA A 184 -0.63 6.97 15.80
N ILE A 185 -0.68 8.30 15.93
CA ILE A 185 0.26 9.20 15.24
C ILE A 185 1.62 9.06 15.94
N VAL A 186 2.60 8.50 15.23
CA VAL A 186 3.96 8.28 15.76
C VAL A 186 4.87 9.49 15.53
N SER A 187 4.55 10.32 14.54
CA SER A 187 5.25 11.56 14.24
C SER A 187 4.35 12.51 13.48
N GLU A 188 4.43 13.78 13.84
CA GLU A 188 3.76 14.87 13.16
C GLU A 188 4.75 16.03 13.03
N THR A 189 4.90 16.52 11.81
CA THR A 189 5.77 17.63 11.43
C THR A 189 5.01 18.49 10.42
N PRO A 190 5.48 19.72 10.10
CA PRO A 190 4.85 20.53 9.06
C PRO A 190 4.69 19.80 7.71
N ASN A 191 5.59 18.85 7.41
CA ASN A 191 5.63 18.11 6.14
C ASN A 191 5.11 16.67 6.24
N MET A 192 4.60 16.21 7.38
CA MET A 192 4.27 14.79 7.53
C MET A 192 3.34 14.52 8.71
N VAL A 193 2.32 13.70 8.48
CA VAL A 193 1.62 12.96 9.54
C VAL A 193 1.88 11.47 9.33
N LEU A 194 2.66 10.83 10.20
CA LEU A 194 2.91 9.40 10.13
C LEU A 194 2.07 8.66 11.16
N TYR A 195 1.16 7.83 10.65
CA TYR A 195 0.19 7.07 11.43
C TYR A 195 0.54 5.59 11.40
N ASN A 196 0.77 5.02 12.60
CA ASN A 196 0.90 3.58 12.80
C ASN A 196 -0.50 2.99 13.09
N GLY A 197 -1.00 2.15 12.18
CA GLY A 197 -2.35 1.61 12.20
C GLY A 197 -2.41 0.08 12.22
N TYR A 198 -3.61 -0.46 12.01
CA TYR A 198 -3.84 -1.89 11.81
C TYR A 198 -3.87 -2.21 10.31
N SER A 199 -3.45 -3.42 9.93
CA SER A 199 -3.48 -3.82 8.53
C SER A 199 -4.91 -4.09 8.06
N PHE A 200 -5.27 -3.57 6.89
CA PHE A 200 -6.56 -3.82 6.26
C PHE A 200 -6.76 -5.30 5.86
N SER A 201 -5.71 -6.12 5.87
CA SER A 201 -5.81 -7.57 5.62
C SER A 201 -6.41 -8.35 6.79
N TYR A 202 -6.44 -7.78 8.00
CA TYR A 202 -7.04 -8.42 9.18
C TYR A 202 -8.48 -7.95 9.43
N SER A 203 -9.13 -8.58 10.40
CA SER A 203 -10.41 -8.08 10.90
C SER A 203 -10.12 -6.84 11.75
N ILE A 204 -10.67 -5.70 11.33
CA ILE A 204 -10.54 -4.41 12.01
C ILE A 204 -11.94 -3.88 12.35
N THR A 205 -12.06 -3.17 13.46
CA THR A 205 -13.36 -2.69 13.92
C THR A 205 -13.83 -1.47 13.12
N ASN A 206 -15.14 -1.22 13.08
CA ASN A 206 -15.69 -0.07 12.36
C ASN A 206 -15.26 1.25 13.01
N GLU A 207 -15.10 1.28 14.33
CA GLU A 207 -14.65 2.45 15.09
C GLU A 207 -13.23 2.85 14.66
N TYR A 208 -12.35 1.86 14.47
CA TYR A 208 -11.00 2.12 13.96
C TYR A 208 -11.03 2.69 12.54
N ILE A 209 -11.81 2.10 11.63
CA ILE A 209 -11.93 2.56 10.24
C ILE A 209 -12.46 3.99 10.20
N GLN A 210 -13.55 4.28 10.91
CA GLN A 210 -14.13 5.64 10.99
C GLN A 210 -13.13 6.63 11.59
N GLY A 211 -12.45 6.24 12.67
CA GLY A 211 -11.46 7.08 13.33
C GLY A 211 -10.23 7.39 12.46
N LEU A 212 -9.84 6.48 11.56
CA LEU A 212 -8.78 6.71 10.56
C LEU A 212 -9.30 7.58 9.42
N SER A 213 -10.48 7.29 8.88
CA SER A 213 -11.12 8.08 7.83
C SER A 213 -11.24 9.55 8.22
N ILE A 214 -11.75 9.85 9.42
CA ILE A 214 -11.86 11.23 9.93
C ILE A 214 -10.51 11.95 9.97
N LYS A 215 -9.43 11.26 10.36
CA LYS A 215 -8.08 11.88 10.42
C LYS A 215 -7.55 12.21 9.03
N MET A 216 -7.72 11.28 8.10
CA MET A 216 -7.31 11.47 6.71
C MET A 216 -8.14 12.58 6.03
N MET A 217 -9.45 12.61 6.26
CA MET A 217 -10.33 13.67 5.77
C MET A 217 -9.94 15.05 6.30
N ARG A 218 -9.74 15.18 7.62
CA ARG A 218 -9.28 16.43 8.23
C ARG A 218 -7.93 16.89 7.67
N PHE A 219 -7.03 15.95 7.41
CA PHE A 219 -5.76 16.28 6.76
C PHE A 219 -5.98 16.88 5.36
N LEU A 220 -6.83 16.27 4.53
CA LEU A 220 -7.15 16.78 3.19
C LEU A 220 -7.87 18.14 3.23
N GLU A 221 -8.79 18.34 4.17
CA GLU A 221 -9.49 19.61 4.38
C GLU A 221 -8.52 20.73 4.77
N ASN A 222 -7.56 20.45 5.65
CA ASN A 222 -6.53 21.41 6.05
C ASN A 222 -5.58 21.77 4.89
N GLU A 223 -5.50 20.93 3.85
CA GLU A 223 -4.74 21.19 2.63
C GLU A 223 -5.58 21.91 1.54
N GLY A 224 -6.87 22.19 1.81
CA GLY A 224 -7.79 22.80 0.84
C GLY A 224 -8.18 21.87 -0.32
N LEU A 225 -8.18 20.55 -0.09
CA LEU A 225 -8.39 19.52 -1.12
C LEU A 225 -9.77 18.85 -1.02
N ARG A 226 -10.74 19.56 -0.44
CA ARG A 226 -12.14 19.13 -0.34
C ARG A 226 -13.06 20.31 -0.63
#